data_AF-D5C1Y2-F1
#
_entry.id   AF-D5C1Y2-F1
#
_cell.length_a   1.000
_cell.length_b   1.000
_cell.length_c   1.000
_cell.angle_alpha   90.00
_cell.angle_beta   90.00
_cell.angle_gamma   90.00
#
_symmetry.space_group_name_H-M   'P 1'
#
loop_
_entity.id
_entity.type
_entity.pdbx_description
1 polymer ?
#
loop_
_entity_poly.entity_id
_entity_poly.type
_entity_poly.pdbx_seq_one_letter_code
_entity_poly.pdbx_strand_id
1 'polypeptide(L)'
;MNRQGLDVWHYGVAIDQRFSSSFYAGTEFSKRDLRIQGTMDSRAVVENWDEYLGRAYFYWTLHPRIATSTEYHFKRLEQGKNLSQSTGFQELETHRIPISINFFHPSGLSTRIKATFIDHIKRVRSCQVRNKRMNI
;
A
#
# COMPACT_ATOMS: atom_id res chain seq x y z
N MET A 1 -6.43 32.27 -4.69
CA MET A 1 -6.49 31.02 -3.91
C MET A 1 -7.22 29.97 -4.74
N ASN A 2 -6.51 29.01 -5.33
CA ASN A 2 -7.12 27.98 -6.18
C ASN A 2 -7.59 26.82 -5.28
N ARG A 3 -8.90 26.53 -5.27
CA ARG A 3 -9.45 25.35 -4.60
C ARG A 3 -9.10 24.12 -5.43
N GLN A 4 -8.16 23.30 -4.99
CA GLN A 4 -8.01 21.97 -5.57
C GLN A 4 -9.15 21.09 -5.03
N GLY A 5 -10.11 20.76 -5.89
CA GLY A 5 -11.14 19.77 -5.58
C GLY A 5 -10.52 18.38 -5.70
N LEU A 6 -10.49 17.64 -4.59
CA LEU A 6 -10.00 16.27 -4.52
C LEU A 6 -11.23 15.37 -4.36
N ASP A 7 -11.54 14.62 -5.42
CA ASP A 7 -12.64 13.65 -5.43
C ASP A 7 -12.05 12.26 -5.16
N VAL A 8 -12.61 11.55 -4.18
CA VAL A 8 -12.06 10.30 -3.65
C VAL A 8 -13.19 9.33 -3.38
N TRP A 9 -13.09 8.16 -4.00
CA TRP A 9 -13.91 7.01 -3.68
C TRP A 9 -13.05 5.97 -2.96
N HIS A 10 -13.56 5.43 -1.86
CA HIS A 10 -12.89 4.40 -1.08
C HIS A 10 -13.86 3.24 -0.85
N TYR A 11 -13.45 2.05 -1.27
CA TYR A 11 -14.19 0.81 -1.08
C TYR A 11 -13.31 -0.15 -0.28
N GLY A 12 -13.88 -0.84 0.70
CA GLY A 12 -13.11 -1.75 1.54
C GLY A 12 -13.97 -2.89 2.06
N VAL A 13 -13.33 -4.04 2.24
CA VAL A 13 -13.90 -5.22 2.88
C VAL A 13 -12.88 -5.82 3.83
N ALA A 14 -13.36 -6.34 4.96
CA ALA A 14 -12.52 -6.93 5.99
C ALA A 14 -13.20 -8.17 6.56
N ILE A 15 -12.38 -9.15 6.95
CA ILE A 15 -12.82 -10.33 7.69
C ILE A 15 -11.86 -10.52 8.85
N ASP A 16 -12.43 -10.59 10.04
CA ASP A 16 -11.70 -10.67 11.30
C ASP A 16 -12.22 -11.85 12.09
N GLN A 17 -11.33 -12.76 12.47
CA GLN A 17 -11.70 -13.99 13.16
C GLN A 17 -10.85 -14.21 14.40
N ARG A 18 -11.54 -14.40 15.52
CA ARG A 18 -10.95 -14.99 16.72
C ARG A 18 -11.06 -16.51 16.62
N PHE A 19 -9.92 -17.19 16.54
CA PHE A 19 -9.87 -18.65 16.44
C PHE A 19 -9.80 -19.30 17.82
N SER A 20 -9.16 -18.64 18.78
CA SER A 20 -9.07 -19.12 20.17
C SER A 20 -8.95 -17.96 21.16
N SER A 21 -8.78 -18.28 22.44
CA SER A 21 -8.47 -17.27 23.45
C SER A 21 -7.16 -16.54 23.19
N SER A 22 -6.21 -17.19 22.51
CA SER A 22 -4.84 -16.73 22.29
C SER A 22 -4.47 -16.45 20.83
N PHE A 23 -5.31 -16.80 19.86
CA PHE A 23 -5.03 -16.61 18.42
C PHE A 23 -6.15 -15.84 17.72
N TYR A 24 -5.75 -14.78 17.02
CA TYR A 24 -6.61 -13.88 16.26
C TYR A 24 -5.95 -13.55 14.92
N ALA A 25 -6.72 -13.55 13.84
CA ALA A 25 -6.22 -13.14 12.55
C ALA A 25 -7.33 -12.47 11.73
N GLY A 26 -6.91 -11.67 10.76
CA GLY A 26 -7.82 -10.98 9.88
C GLY A 26 -7.15 -10.58 8.58
N THR A 27 -7.99 -10.24 7.62
CA THR A 27 -7.56 -9.71 6.33
C THR A 27 -8.47 -8.57 5.90
N GLU A 28 -7.87 -7.53 5.34
CA GLU A 28 -8.50 -6.31 4.89
C GLU A 28 -8.05 -6.05 3.45
N PHE A 29 -8.99 -5.67 2.59
CA PHE A 29 -8.69 -5.24 1.24
C PHE A 29 -9.47 -3.96 0.96
N SER A 30 -8.79 -2.97 0.37
CA SER A 30 -9.43 -1.73 -0.04
C SER A 30 -8.90 -1.22 -1.37
N LYS A 31 -9.77 -0.53 -2.10
CA LYS A 31 -9.45 0.22 -3.30
C LYS A 31 -9.80 1.69 -3.08
N ARG A 32 -8.90 2.57 -3.48
CA ARG A 32 -9.13 4.01 -3.49
C ARG A 32 -8.88 4.59 -4.88
N ASP A 33 -9.88 5.24 -5.43
CA ASP A 33 -9.77 6.01 -6.67
C ASP A 33 -9.56 7.49 -6.28
N LEU A 34 -8.46 8.09 -6.72
CA LEU A 34 -8.09 9.47 -6.43
C LEU A 34 -8.09 10.29 -7.71
N ARG A 35 -8.90 11.36 -7.74
CA ARG A 35 -8.86 12.34 -8.81
C ARG A 35 -8.15 13.60 -8.34
N ILE A 36 -6.90 13.74 -8.77
CA ILE A 36 -6.02 14.84 -8.39
C ILE A 36 -6.06 15.90 -9.48
N GLN A 37 -6.33 17.15 -9.09
CA GLN A 37 -6.31 18.29 -10.00
C GLN A 37 -5.03 19.08 -9.77
N GLY A 38 -4.12 19.05 -10.75
CA GLY A 38 -2.85 19.75 -10.73
C GLY A 38 -2.77 20.85 -11.79
N THR A 39 -1.64 21.54 -11.81
CA THR A 39 -1.28 22.47 -12.90
C THR A 39 0.10 22.08 -13.41
N MET A 40 0.22 21.82 -14.70
CA MET A 40 1.48 21.50 -15.38
C MET A 40 1.62 22.40 -16.60
N ASP A 41 2.76 23.08 -16.75
CA ASP A 41 3.00 24.07 -17.81
C ASP A 41 1.86 25.08 -17.98
N SER A 42 1.36 25.62 -16.86
CA SER A 42 0.22 26.56 -16.81
C SER A 42 -1.11 26.02 -17.35
N ARG A 43 -1.22 24.70 -17.56
CA ARG A 43 -2.48 24.01 -17.93
C ARG A 43 -3.02 23.23 -16.74
N ALA A 44 -4.33 23.28 -16.54
CA ALA A 44 -5.00 22.42 -15.57
C ALA A 44 -4.93 20.97 -16.07
N VAL A 45 -4.36 20.08 -15.24
CA VAL A 45 -4.26 18.65 -15.53
C VAL A 45 -5.08 17.92 -14.49
N VAL A 46 -5.96 17.03 -14.95
CA VAL A 46 -6.67 16.09 -14.10
C VAL A 46 -5.99 14.74 -14.23
N GLU A 47 -5.62 14.16 -13.10
CA GLU A 47 -5.02 12.84 -13.04
C GLU A 47 -5.83 11.90 -12.15
N ASN A 48 -6.00 10.67 -12.64
CA ASN A 48 -6.64 9.60 -11.91
C ASN A 48 -5.56 8.63 -11.43
N TRP A 49 -5.58 8.33 -10.14
CA TRP A 49 -4.70 7.35 -9.51
C TRP A 49 -5.57 6.29 -8.85
N ASP A 50 -5.21 5.03 -9.08
CA ASP A 50 -5.85 3.91 -8.41
C ASP A 50 -4.87 3.34 -7.38
N GLU A 51 -5.34 3.19 -6.14
CA GLU A 51 -4.56 2.59 -5.06
C GLU A 51 -5.28 1.37 -4.53
N TYR A 52 -4.58 0.24 -4.51
CA TYR A 52 -5.03 -1.01 -3.93
C TYR A 52 -4.21 -1.27 -2.67
N LEU A 53 -4.91 -1.56 -1.57
CA LEU A 53 -4.31 -1.89 -0.28
C LEU A 53 -4.83 -3.26 0.16
N GLY A 54 -3.91 -4.13 0.55
CA GLY A 54 -4.22 -5.41 1.19
C GLY A 54 -3.47 -5.49 2.50
N ARG A 55 -4.12 -5.97 3.55
CA ARG A 55 -3.49 -6.22 4.83
C ARG A 55 -3.95 -7.56 5.37
N ALA A 56 -3.03 -8.45 5.69
CA ALA A 56 -3.31 -9.62 6.50
C ALA A 56 -2.54 -9.50 7.81
N TYR A 57 -3.13 -9.94 8.90
CA TYR A 57 -2.47 -9.88 10.20
C TYR A 57 -2.82 -11.10 11.05
N PHE A 58 -1.87 -11.50 11.87
CA PHE A 58 -1.93 -12.67 12.74
C PHE A 58 -1.34 -12.27 14.09
N TYR A 59 -2.14 -12.40 15.14
CA TYR A 59 -1.76 -12.12 16.53
C TYR A 59 -1.88 -13.40 17.33
N TRP A 60 -0.77 -13.79 17.97
CA TRP A 60 -0.70 -15.03 18.73
C TRP A 60 -0.02 -14.85 20.08
N THR A 61 -0.73 -15.20 21.14
CA THR A 61 -0.20 -15.32 22.49
C THR A 61 0.28 -16.74 22.73
N LEU A 62 1.57 -16.99 22.51
CA LEU A 62 2.19 -18.30 22.76
C LEU A 62 2.20 -18.65 24.26
N HIS A 63 2.37 -17.63 25.11
CA HIS A 63 2.41 -17.77 26.57
C HIS A 63 1.79 -16.49 27.19
N PRO A 64 1.25 -16.51 28.42
CA PRO A 64 0.77 -15.29 29.11
C PRO A 64 1.80 -14.14 29.22
N ARG A 65 3.07 -14.42 28.92
CA ARG A 65 4.19 -13.49 28.94
C ARG A 65 4.79 -13.21 27.57
N ILE A 66 4.34 -13.92 26.52
CA ILE A 66 4.90 -13.82 25.17
C ILE A 66 3.78 -13.68 24.16
N ALA A 67 3.78 -12.57 23.43
CA ALA A 67 2.87 -12.34 22.32
C ALA A 67 3.66 -12.06 21.04
N THR A 68 3.29 -12.71 19.95
CA THR A 68 3.86 -12.51 18.63
C THR A 68 2.83 -11.90 17.71
N SER A 69 3.32 -11.12 16.74
CA SER A 69 2.49 -10.55 15.69
C SER A 69 3.20 -10.66 14.36
N THR A 70 2.47 -11.05 13.33
CA THR A 70 2.94 -11.00 11.95
C THR A 70 1.89 -10.28 11.14
N GLU A 71 2.31 -9.28 10.38
CA GLU A 71 1.43 -8.64 9.41
C GLU A 71 2.06 -8.70 8.02
N TYR A 72 1.20 -8.62 7.01
CA TYR A 72 1.58 -8.52 5.61
C TYR A 72 0.79 -7.38 5.00
N HIS A 73 1.49 -6.35 4.56
CA HIS A 73 0.92 -5.16 3.95
C HIS A 73 1.31 -5.15 2.48
N PHE A 74 0.31 -5.17 1.62
CA PHE A 74 0.41 -5.04 0.18
C PHE A 74 -0.13 -3.68 -0.23
N LYS A 75 0.61 -2.97 -1.07
CA LYS A 75 0.16 -1.74 -1.69
C LYS A 75 0.54 -1.75 -3.16
N ARG A 76 -0.43 -1.44 -4.02
CA ARG A 76 -0.21 -1.21 -5.45
C ARG A 76 -0.78 0.15 -5.81
N LEU A 77 0.05 0.95 -6.45
CA LEU A 77 -0.30 2.28 -6.92
C LEU A 77 -0.18 2.31 -8.43
N GLU A 78 -1.27 2.67 -9.11
CA GLU A 78 -1.33 2.81 -10.55
C GLU A 78 -1.58 4.28 -10.92
N GLN A 79 -0.75 4.81 -11.81
CA GLN A 79 -0.87 6.19 -12.26
C GLN A 79 -1.59 6.27 -13.61
N GLY A 80 -2.36 7.35 -13.77
CA GLY A 80 -2.98 7.69 -15.03
C GLY A 80 -1.96 7.94 -16.15
N LYS A 81 -2.41 7.77 -17.40
CA LYS A 81 -1.56 7.90 -18.60
C LYS A 81 -0.98 9.31 -18.81
N ASN A 82 -1.54 10.33 -18.14
CA ASN A 82 -1.21 11.73 -18.39
C ASN A 82 0.11 12.16 -17.75
N LEU A 83 0.50 11.64 -16.57
CA LEU A 83 1.79 11.96 -15.92
C LEU A 83 2.73 10.75 -15.74
N SER A 84 2.37 9.56 -16.26
CA SER A 84 3.30 8.40 -16.33
C SER A 84 4.65 8.75 -16.97
N GLN A 85 4.72 9.78 -17.82
CA GLN A 85 5.97 10.27 -18.43
C GLN A 85 6.81 11.16 -17.49
N SER A 86 6.23 11.77 -16.46
CA SER A 86 6.89 12.70 -15.54
C SER A 86 7.41 12.03 -14.26
N THR A 87 6.78 10.95 -13.81
CA THR A 87 7.09 10.26 -12.53
C THR A 87 8.03 9.07 -12.72
N GLY A 88 8.19 8.59 -13.97
CA GLY A 88 9.10 7.50 -14.33
C GLY A 88 8.61 6.09 -13.96
N PHE A 89 7.38 5.93 -13.48
CA PHE A 89 6.75 4.64 -13.24
C PHE A 89 5.25 4.70 -13.55
N GLN A 90 4.70 3.60 -14.05
CA GLN A 90 3.26 3.48 -14.27
C GLN A 90 2.57 2.72 -13.14
N GLU A 91 3.32 1.85 -12.49
CA GLU A 91 2.86 0.99 -11.40
C GLU A 91 3.98 0.84 -10.36
N LEU A 92 3.62 1.04 -9.08
CA LEU A 92 4.49 0.86 -7.93
C LEU A 92 3.83 -0.14 -6.97
N GLU A 93 4.50 -1.26 -6.75
CA GLU A 93 4.09 -2.33 -5.85
C GLU A 93 5.02 -2.33 -4.62
N THR A 94 4.43 -2.37 -3.43
CA THR A 94 5.11 -2.38 -2.15
C THR A 94 4.62 -3.56 -1.32
N HIS A 95 5.56 -4.39 -0.89
CA HIS A 95 5.31 -5.44 0.09
C HIS A 95 6.01 -5.09 1.39
N ARG A 96 5.29 -5.18 2.51
CA ARG A 96 5.86 -4.91 3.83
C ARG A 96 5.41 -5.97 4.83
N ILE A 97 6.37 -6.57 5.53
CA ILE A 97 6.15 -7.69 6.45
C ILE A 97 6.72 -7.33 7.82
N PRO A 98 5.96 -6.65 8.69
CA PRO A 98 6.38 -6.43 10.07
C PRO A 98 6.12 -7.68 10.91
N ILE A 99 7.15 -8.14 11.61
CA ILE A 99 7.10 -9.25 12.55
C ILE A 99 7.52 -8.71 13.91
N SER A 100 6.77 -9.02 14.97
CA SER A 100 7.11 -8.61 16.31
C SER A 100 6.95 -9.70 17.35
N ILE A 101 7.80 -9.63 18.38
CA ILE A 101 7.75 -10.46 19.57
C ILE A 101 7.74 -9.51 20.77
N ASN A 102 6.78 -9.74 21.66
CA ASN A 102 6.55 -8.96 22.87
C ASN A 102 6.72 -9.88 24.06
N PHE A 103 7.55 -9.47 25.02
CA PHE A 103 7.73 -10.16 26.29
C PHE A 103 7.25 -9.27 27.45
N PHE A 104 6.54 -9.89 28.39
CA PHE A 104 5.97 -9.22 29.57
C PHE A 104 6.48 -9.90 30.83
N HIS A 105 7.23 -9.15 31.65
CA HIS A 105 7.74 -9.60 32.93
C HIS A 105 6.72 -9.29 34.05
N PRO A 106 6.52 -10.19 35.04
CA PRO A 106 5.58 -9.97 36.15
C PRO A 106 5.83 -8.70 36.97
N SER A 107 7.05 -8.17 36.95
CA SER A 107 7.39 -6.91 37.63
C SER A 107 6.80 -5.65 36.95
N GLY A 108 6.05 -5.81 35.85
CA GLY A 108 5.51 -4.72 35.05
C GLY A 108 6.42 -4.22 33.93
N LEU A 109 7.63 -4.79 33.80
CA LEU A 109 8.53 -4.49 32.68
C LEU A 109 8.10 -5.24 31.42
N SER A 110 8.11 -4.57 30.27
CA SER A 110 7.85 -5.20 28.98
C SER A 110 8.91 -4.84 27.95
N THR A 111 9.25 -5.79 27.09
CA THR A 111 10.17 -5.58 25.96
C THR A 111 9.50 -5.99 24.67
N ARG A 112 9.81 -5.27 23.58
CA ARG A 112 9.28 -5.52 22.25
C ARG A 112 10.41 -5.47 21.25
N ILE A 113 10.50 -6.50 20.42
CA ILE A 113 11.39 -6.56 19.28
C ILE A 113 10.52 -6.59 18.03
N LYS A 114 10.79 -5.70 17.07
CA LYS A 114 10.07 -5.63 15.80
C LYS A 114 11.07 -5.57 14.65
N ALA A 115 10.97 -6.53 13.73
CA ALA A 115 11.65 -6.50 12.45
C ALA A 115 10.64 -6.13 11.36
N THR A 116 11.05 -5.37 10.36
CA THR A 116 10.19 -5.03 9.22
C THR A 116 10.96 -5.26 7.93
N PHE A 117 10.47 -6.20 7.13
CA PHE A 117 10.94 -6.39 5.77
C PHE A 117 10.13 -5.51 4.82
N ILE A 118 10.79 -4.86 3.86
CA ILE A 118 10.15 -4.00 2.86
C ILE A 118 10.76 -4.32 1.49
N ASP A 119 9.90 -4.55 0.51
CA ASP A 119 10.28 -4.72 -0.88
C ASP A 119 9.46 -3.79 -1.78
N HIS A 120 10.11 -3.24 -2.81
CA HIS A 120 9.53 -2.28 -3.75
C HIS A 120 9.80 -2.71 -5.18
N ILE A 121 8.73 -2.94 -5.94
CA ILE A 121 8.81 -3.29 -7.35
C ILE A 121 8.22 -2.16 -8.16
N LYS A 122 9.02 -1.61 -9.09
CA LYS A 122 8.60 -0.58 -10.03
C LYS A 122 8.43 -1.20 -11.40
N ARG A 123 7.29 -0.94 -12.05
CA ARG A 123 7.08 -1.32 -13.46
C ARG A 123 6.95 -0.09 -14.33
N VAL A 124 7.73 -0.11 -15.42
CA VAL A 124 7.71 0.91 -16.48
C VAL A 124 7.30 0.21 -17.77
N ARG A 125 6.15 0.55 -18.34
CA ARG A 125 5.81 0.08 -19.70
C ARG A 125 6.49 1.02 -20.70
N SER A 126 7.43 0.47 -21.47
CA SER A 126 8.04 1.17 -22.60
C SER A 126 6.96 1.50 -23.64
N CYS A 127 6.66 2.78 -23.82
CA CYS A 127 5.86 3.24 -24.94
C CYS A 127 6.76 3.16 -26.18
N GLN A 128 6.67 2.06 -26.94
CA GLN A 128 7.35 1.90 -28.23
C GLN A 128 6.92 3.02 -29.18
N VAL A 129 7.81 4.00 -29.39
CA VAL A 129 7.68 4.98 -30.46
C VAL A 129 7.83 4.21 -31.78
N ARG A 130 6.69 3.89 -32.40
CA ARG A 130 6.62 3.32 -33.75
C ARG A 130 7.12 4.37 -34.73
N ASN A 131 8.41 4.32 -35.03
CA ASN A 131 9.06 5.23 -35.97
C ASN A 131 8.59 4.86 -37.39
N LYS A 132 7.62 5.61 -37.92
CA LYS A 132 7.16 5.47 -39.31
C LYS A 132 8.21 6.10 -40.21
N ARG A 133 9.18 5.31 -40.70
CA ARG A 133 10.09 5.74 -41.75
C ARG A 133 9.26 6.20 -42.96
N MET A 134 9.39 7.47 -43.30
CA MET A 134 8.89 8.05 -44.55
C MET A 134 10.03 7.89 -45.57
N ASN A 135 9.85 6.98 -46.53
CA ASN A 135 10.72 6.93 -47.71
C ASN A 135 10.35 8.11 -48.62
N ILE A 136 11.38 8.83 -49.07
CA ILE A 136 11.35 9.71 -50.25
C ILE A 136 12.30 9.08 -51.26
#